data_AF-A0A5C6D3R8-F1
#
_entry.id   AF-A0A5C6D3R8-F1
#
_cell.length_a   1.000
_cell.length_b   1.000
_cell.length_c   1.000
_cell.angle_alpha   90.00
_cell.angle_beta   90.00
_cell.angle_gamma   90.00
#
_symmetry.space_group_name_H-M   'P 1'
#
loop_
_entity.id
_entity.type
_entity.pdbx_description
1 polymer ?
#
loop_
_entity_poly.entity_id
_entity_poly.type
_entity_poly.pdbx_seq_one_letter_code
_entity_poly.pdbx_strand_id
1 'polypeptide(L)'
;MQNFQAKPGFPTVAIGFLSLHWSSAVLLRMKYVLSHVVLTLAMCPFVCAYDFAELTSLASGALLGENVAAPVSGFDIRLLQHGELIYHQSFGDWSLNRVAAVDSSTKTLSGALIMALAENTQYGFSLDSHLGMFLSEYNEGDLSDITIRQAFSHASGIAGDESSPGILSNPLITLRHSARLIARNPLAYGPPGSAFSYGGLSMQAAGAAAEVAAGGRWIDLFAERIATPLNMSNTSFYIASDLNPRIAGGARSTASDFSTFMDMLLNDGVDRQSGIRILAQESVDEMLTRQTTDDQPIINSPSDNNRYGIGVWLDQLAETGQPVDALAAGARGFHSWIDQSHGLVFTFATDRSQFANVEHLSALMHASILAAVSPAGDFDYDGDVDGRDFLAWQRNPNVGNLGDWQENYGSASLGAATNPFPEPQTALLLVLGGMVLSAGKRPTRTTAGVIPSR
;
A
#
# COMPACT_ATOMS: atom_id res chain seq x y z
N MET A 1 6.89 -58.13 -36.53
CA MET A 1 7.31 -59.55 -36.41
C MET A 1 8.52 -59.79 -37.29
N GLN A 2 9.72 -59.73 -36.72
CA GLN A 2 10.91 -60.38 -37.27
C GLN A 2 11.74 -60.84 -36.06
N ASN A 3 11.61 -62.13 -35.77
CA ASN A 3 12.51 -62.89 -34.92
C ASN A 3 13.75 -63.24 -35.74
N PHE A 4 14.96 -63.13 -35.18
CA PHE A 4 15.99 -64.17 -35.34
C PHE A 4 17.07 -64.07 -34.25
N GLN A 5 17.01 -65.06 -33.36
CA GLN A 5 18.04 -65.85 -32.68
C GLN A 5 19.37 -65.24 -32.17
N ALA A 6 19.64 -65.57 -30.89
CA ALA A 6 20.92 -65.53 -30.17
C ALA A 6 21.79 -66.77 -30.47
N LYS A 7 23.13 -66.70 -30.53
CA LYS A 7 24.18 -66.84 -29.48
C LYS A 7 25.53 -67.18 -30.20
N PRO A 8 26.73 -67.34 -29.58
CA PRO A 8 27.25 -67.01 -28.22
C PRO A 8 28.66 -66.33 -28.19
N GLY A 9 29.15 -65.95 -27.00
CA GLY A 9 30.60 -66.02 -26.68
C GLY A 9 31.14 -65.10 -25.58
N PHE A 10 31.93 -65.69 -24.68
CA PHE A 10 32.95 -65.13 -23.75
C PHE A 10 32.59 -64.95 -22.24
N PRO A 11 33.59 -65.13 -21.33
CA PRO A 11 33.60 -66.25 -20.38
C PRO A 11 33.41 -65.84 -18.91
N THR A 12 33.16 -66.86 -18.10
CA THR A 12 33.02 -66.81 -16.64
C THR A 12 34.39 -66.69 -15.96
N VAL A 13 34.56 -65.70 -15.08
CA VAL A 13 35.65 -65.66 -14.09
C VAL A 13 35.04 -65.86 -12.71
N ALA A 14 35.49 -66.89 -12.01
CA ALA A 14 35.12 -67.22 -10.64
C ALA A 14 35.80 -66.26 -9.66
N ILE A 15 35.05 -65.73 -8.69
CA ILE A 15 35.58 -64.98 -7.55
C ILE A 15 35.36 -65.85 -6.30
N GLY A 16 36.47 -66.25 -5.68
CA GLY A 16 36.48 -67.00 -4.42
C GLY A 16 36.05 -66.13 -3.23
N PHE A 17 35.23 -66.70 -2.36
CA PHE A 17 34.88 -66.13 -1.07
C PHE A 17 36.06 -66.30 -0.09
N LEU A 18 36.68 -65.19 0.32
CA LEU A 18 37.47 -65.11 1.55
C LEU A 18 36.60 -64.51 2.66
N SER A 19 36.36 -65.29 3.70
CA SER A 19 35.65 -64.90 4.91
C SER A 19 36.59 -64.12 5.85
N LEU A 20 36.37 -62.81 5.97
CA LEU A 20 36.94 -62.00 7.05
C LEU A 20 35.88 -61.78 8.14
N HIS A 21 36.16 -62.33 9.33
CA HIS A 21 35.38 -62.09 10.55
C HIS A 21 35.59 -60.65 11.02
N TRP A 22 34.51 -59.86 11.06
CA TRP A 22 34.49 -58.55 11.72
C TRP A 22 33.80 -58.68 13.07
N SER A 23 34.52 -58.36 14.14
CA SER A 23 33.99 -58.22 15.49
C SER A 23 32.94 -57.11 15.57
N SER A 24 31.86 -57.38 16.30
CA SER A 24 30.57 -56.65 16.38
C SER A 24 30.61 -55.19 16.88
N ALA A 25 31.77 -54.55 16.93
CA ALA A 25 31.94 -53.18 17.44
C ALA A 25 32.11 -52.11 16.34
N VAL A 26 32.33 -52.49 15.07
CA VAL A 26 32.54 -51.53 13.96
C VAL A 26 31.25 -51.20 13.20
N LEU A 27 30.25 -52.09 13.22
CA LEU A 27 28.96 -51.92 12.54
C LEU A 27 27.98 -50.95 13.25
N LEU A 28 28.25 -50.57 14.50
CA LEU A 28 27.38 -49.66 15.25
C LEU A 28 27.73 -48.17 15.10
N ARG A 29 28.93 -47.83 14.60
CA ARG A 29 29.35 -46.43 14.39
C ARG A 29 29.13 -45.90 12.97
N MET A 30 28.78 -46.77 12.01
CA MET A 30 28.43 -46.37 10.63
C MET A 30 26.93 -46.14 10.41
N LYS A 31 26.06 -46.46 11.39
CA LYS A 31 24.61 -46.20 11.31
C LYS A 31 24.17 -44.78 11.71
N TYR A 32 25.08 -43.96 12.27
CA TYR A 32 24.74 -42.60 12.72
C TYR A 32 25.23 -41.48 11.79
N VAL A 33 25.93 -41.80 10.69
CA VAL A 33 26.46 -40.79 9.74
C VAL A 33 25.70 -40.78 8.41
N LEU A 34 24.79 -41.74 8.17
CA LEU A 34 24.03 -41.85 6.89
C LEU A 34 22.54 -41.49 6.97
N SER A 35 22.06 -40.84 8.04
CA SER A 35 20.66 -40.38 8.15
C SER A 35 20.47 -38.86 8.26
N HIS A 36 21.50 -38.05 8.01
CA HIS A 36 21.37 -36.58 8.06
C HIS A 36 21.89 -35.84 6.82
N VAL A 37 21.95 -36.51 5.67
CA VAL A 37 21.90 -35.79 4.39
C VAL A 37 20.43 -35.50 4.12
N VAL A 38 19.85 -34.59 4.91
CA VAL A 38 18.68 -33.85 4.46
C VAL A 38 19.20 -33.03 3.30
N LEU A 39 18.85 -33.48 2.10
CA LEU A 39 18.95 -32.68 0.90
C LEU A 39 18.00 -31.50 1.12
N THR A 40 18.45 -30.45 1.80
CA THR A 40 17.88 -29.12 1.63
C THR A 40 18.22 -28.73 0.20
N LEU A 41 17.41 -29.21 -0.75
CA LEU A 41 16.99 -28.38 -1.85
C LEU A 41 16.51 -27.10 -1.18
N ALA A 42 17.37 -26.08 -1.17
CA ALA A 42 16.89 -24.73 -1.10
C ALA A 42 15.93 -24.65 -2.29
N MET A 43 14.63 -24.83 -2.02
CA MET A 43 13.62 -24.20 -2.83
C MET A 43 13.97 -22.73 -2.71
N CYS A 44 14.76 -22.23 -3.67
CA CYS A 44 14.71 -20.84 -4.02
C CYS A 44 13.21 -20.60 -4.21
N PRO A 45 12.54 -19.78 -3.38
CA PRO A 45 11.24 -19.31 -3.80
C PRO A 45 11.47 -18.74 -5.20
N PHE A 46 10.75 -19.28 -6.19
CA PHE A 46 10.62 -18.58 -7.45
C PHE A 46 10.04 -17.23 -7.06
N VAL A 47 10.88 -16.20 -7.01
CA VAL A 47 10.40 -14.84 -6.93
C VAL A 47 9.86 -14.58 -8.32
N CYS A 48 8.54 -14.56 -8.48
CA CYS A 48 7.93 -14.06 -9.70
C CYS A 48 8.49 -12.66 -9.92
N ALA A 49 9.22 -12.49 -11.02
CA ALA A 49 9.85 -11.23 -11.34
C ALA A 49 8.91 -10.50 -12.29
N TYR A 50 7.96 -9.75 -11.72
CA TYR A 50 7.04 -8.90 -12.48
C TYR A 50 7.78 -8.10 -13.56
N ASP A 51 7.20 -8.03 -14.76
CA ASP A 51 7.73 -7.21 -15.83
C ASP A 51 7.09 -5.81 -15.81
N PHE A 52 7.76 -4.86 -15.14
CA PHE A 52 7.35 -3.46 -15.09
C PHE A 52 8.01 -2.58 -16.17
N ALA A 53 8.48 -3.17 -17.28
CA ALA A 53 9.12 -2.40 -18.35
C ALA A 53 8.18 -1.32 -18.93
N GLU A 54 6.90 -1.65 -19.16
CA GLU A 54 5.92 -0.70 -19.68
C GLU A 54 5.60 0.42 -18.67
N LEU A 55 5.40 0.08 -17.39
CA LEU A 55 5.24 1.07 -16.32
C LEU A 55 6.42 2.05 -16.27
N THR A 56 7.65 1.51 -16.36
CA THR A 56 8.88 2.30 -16.37
C THR A 56 9.00 3.17 -17.62
N SER A 57 8.56 2.67 -18.77
CA SER A 57 8.51 3.39 -20.04
C SER A 57 7.53 4.57 -19.97
N LEU A 58 6.29 4.33 -19.51
CA LEU A 58 5.28 5.37 -19.29
C LEU A 58 5.78 6.47 -18.34
N ALA A 59 6.40 6.08 -17.22
CA ALA A 59 7.00 7.02 -16.28
C ALA A 59 8.14 7.85 -16.94
N SER A 60 9.03 7.20 -17.69
CA SER A 60 10.12 7.88 -18.38
C SER A 60 9.60 8.85 -19.46
N GLY A 61 8.56 8.46 -20.20
CA GLY A 61 7.89 9.30 -21.19
C GLY A 61 7.26 10.56 -20.58
N ALA A 62 6.71 10.47 -19.36
CA ALA A 62 6.15 11.62 -18.66
C ALA A 62 7.17 12.74 -18.39
N LEU A 63 8.45 12.40 -18.23
CA LEU A 63 9.55 13.38 -18.12
C LEU A 63 9.75 14.17 -19.42
N LEU A 64 9.35 13.58 -20.55
CA LEU A 64 9.47 14.14 -21.90
C LEU A 64 8.16 14.75 -22.41
N GLY A 65 7.07 14.64 -21.66
CA GLY A 65 5.75 15.14 -22.04
C GLY A 65 4.88 14.12 -22.80
N GLU A 66 5.21 12.84 -22.76
CA GLU A 66 4.39 11.78 -23.35
C GLU A 66 3.25 11.38 -22.40
N ASN A 67 2.04 11.20 -22.95
CA ASN A 67 0.81 10.86 -22.21
C ASN A 67 0.43 11.85 -21.09
N VAL A 68 0.99 13.06 -21.12
CA VAL A 68 0.70 14.18 -20.24
C VAL A 68 0.61 15.46 -21.08
N ALA A 69 -0.12 16.48 -20.61
CA ALA A 69 -0.22 17.77 -21.32
C ALA A 69 1.06 18.62 -21.20
N ALA A 70 1.83 18.43 -20.13
CA ALA A 70 3.11 19.09 -19.90
C ALA A 70 4.10 18.13 -19.20
N PRO A 71 5.41 18.20 -19.52
CA PRO A 71 6.43 17.37 -18.88
C PRO A 71 6.43 17.49 -17.36
N VAL A 72 6.55 16.35 -16.67
CA VAL A 72 6.65 16.31 -15.20
C VAL A 72 8.12 16.28 -14.81
N SER A 73 8.62 17.33 -14.16
CA SER A 73 10.06 17.48 -13.84
C SER A 73 10.63 16.39 -12.93
N GLY A 74 9.80 15.84 -12.04
CA GLY A 74 10.18 14.72 -11.17
C GLY A 74 9.03 14.24 -10.29
N PHE A 75 9.07 12.94 -9.97
CA PHE A 75 8.09 12.25 -9.13
C PHE A 75 8.67 10.93 -8.59
N ASP A 76 8.01 10.33 -7.60
CA ASP A 76 8.31 8.98 -7.08
C ASP A 76 7.10 8.06 -7.32
N ILE A 77 7.35 6.84 -7.79
CA ILE A 77 6.31 5.81 -7.92
C ILE A 77 6.59 4.70 -6.92
N ARG A 78 5.59 4.33 -6.13
CA ARG A 78 5.60 3.17 -5.24
C ARG A 78 4.38 2.31 -5.52
N LEU A 79 4.57 1.00 -5.66
CA LEU A 79 3.51 0.01 -5.89
C LEU A 79 3.65 -1.14 -4.91
N LEU A 80 2.59 -1.41 -4.16
CA LEU A 80 2.48 -2.52 -3.23
C LEU A 80 1.43 -3.51 -3.75
N GLN A 81 1.67 -4.80 -3.55
CA GLN A 81 0.68 -5.85 -3.71
C GLN A 81 0.58 -6.64 -2.40
N HIS A 82 -0.61 -6.70 -1.80
CA HIS A 82 -0.86 -7.32 -0.50
C HIS A 82 0.09 -6.81 0.62
N GLY A 83 0.48 -5.52 0.54
CA GLY A 83 1.44 -4.89 1.46
C GLY A 83 2.91 -5.03 1.09
N GLU A 84 3.25 -5.93 0.17
CA GLU A 84 4.63 -6.15 -0.26
C GLU A 84 5.03 -5.16 -1.35
N LEU A 85 6.22 -4.56 -1.22
CA LEU A 85 6.73 -3.59 -2.19
C LEU A 85 7.21 -4.31 -3.45
N ILE A 86 6.48 -4.19 -4.55
CA ILE A 86 6.78 -4.85 -5.82
C ILE A 86 7.43 -3.92 -6.85
N TYR A 87 7.26 -2.60 -6.70
CA TYR A 87 7.97 -1.60 -7.52
C TYR A 87 8.19 -0.29 -6.76
N HIS A 88 9.40 0.28 -6.86
CA HIS A 88 9.74 1.60 -6.32
C HIS A 88 10.81 2.27 -7.17
N GLN A 89 10.49 3.41 -7.76
CA GLN A 89 11.47 4.18 -8.52
C GLN A 89 11.13 5.67 -8.50
N SER A 90 12.16 6.49 -8.28
CA SER A 90 12.10 7.95 -8.48
C SER A 90 12.55 8.32 -9.89
N PHE A 91 11.89 9.33 -10.44
CA PHE A 91 12.10 9.82 -11.81
C PHE A 91 12.42 11.31 -11.83
N GLY A 92 13.16 11.73 -12.85
CA GLY A 92 13.53 13.13 -13.05
C GLY A 92 14.37 13.69 -11.92
N ASP A 93 14.05 14.90 -11.46
CA ASP A 93 14.76 15.60 -10.40
C ASP A 93 14.19 15.33 -8.99
N TRP A 94 13.43 14.24 -8.83
CA TRP A 94 12.85 13.82 -7.56
C TRP A 94 13.80 12.91 -6.77
N SER A 95 13.79 13.05 -5.44
CA SER A 95 14.57 12.21 -4.54
C SER A 95 13.66 11.27 -3.77
N LEU A 96 14.13 10.04 -3.54
CA LEU A 96 13.47 9.09 -2.65
C LEU A 96 13.13 9.73 -1.31
N ASN A 97 11.94 9.41 -0.77
CA ASN A 97 11.45 9.91 0.51
C ASN A 97 11.34 11.44 0.62
N ARG A 98 11.30 12.16 -0.50
CA ARG A 98 11.01 13.59 -0.49
C ARG A 98 9.62 13.85 0.10
N VAL A 99 9.57 14.74 1.08
CA VAL A 99 8.30 15.26 1.62
C VAL A 99 7.72 16.26 0.61
N ALA A 100 6.47 16.04 0.23
CA ALA A 100 5.73 16.85 -0.73
C ALA A 100 4.36 17.20 -0.18
N ALA A 101 3.82 18.33 -0.62
CA ALA A 101 2.43 18.65 -0.35
C ALA A 101 1.52 17.64 -1.05
N VAL A 102 0.52 17.11 -0.34
CA VAL A 102 -0.44 16.14 -0.93
C VAL A 102 -1.75 16.77 -1.37
N ASP A 103 -1.92 18.09 -1.14
CA ASP A 103 -3.12 18.87 -1.48
C ASP A 103 -4.40 18.08 -1.13
N SER A 104 -5.36 17.95 -2.05
CA SER A 104 -6.63 17.26 -1.85
C SER A 104 -6.54 15.78 -1.46
N SER A 105 -5.41 15.07 -1.64
CA SER A 105 -5.24 13.73 -1.04
C SER A 105 -5.29 13.78 0.49
N THR A 106 -5.14 14.97 1.09
CA THR A 106 -5.38 15.23 2.53
C THR A 106 -6.81 14.82 2.95
N LYS A 107 -7.79 14.88 2.05
CA LYS A 107 -9.18 14.53 2.38
C LYS A 107 -9.31 13.08 2.82
N THR A 108 -8.53 12.17 2.24
CA THR A 108 -8.55 10.75 2.59
C THR A 108 -7.95 10.53 3.98
N LEU A 109 -6.83 11.19 4.30
CA LEU A 109 -6.27 11.22 5.67
C LEU A 109 -7.28 11.77 6.68
N SER A 110 -8.00 12.81 6.30
CA SER A 110 -9.00 13.46 7.16
C SER A 110 -10.25 12.61 7.35
N GLY A 111 -10.69 11.91 6.29
CA GLY A 111 -11.80 10.96 6.35
C GLY A 111 -11.47 9.82 7.32
N ALA A 112 -10.27 9.24 7.22
CA ALA A 112 -9.80 8.23 8.17
C ALA A 112 -9.79 8.73 9.62
N LEU A 113 -9.35 9.97 9.87
CA LEU A 113 -9.42 10.54 11.23
C LEU A 113 -10.87 10.69 11.72
N ILE A 114 -11.78 11.18 10.88
CA ILE A 114 -13.21 11.27 11.25
C ILE A 114 -13.76 9.88 11.60
N MET A 115 -13.42 8.86 10.82
CA MET A 115 -13.83 7.48 11.11
C MET A 115 -13.26 6.97 12.43
N ALA A 116 -11.98 7.19 12.71
CA ALA A 116 -11.34 6.82 13.97
C ALA A 116 -12.00 7.48 15.20
N LEU A 117 -12.50 8.71 15.04
CA LEU A 117 -13.23 9.41 16.10
C LEU A 117 -14.68 8.94 16.20
N ALA A 118 -15.33 8.65 15.08
CA ALA A 118 -16.72 8.19 15.03
C ALA A 118 -16.92 6.78 15.61
N GLU A 119 -15.95 5.88 15.45
CA GLU A 119 -16.01 4.55 16.06
C GLU A 119 -15.80 4.57 17.58
N ASN A 120 -15.16 5.61 18.12
CA ASN A 120 -15.03 5.80 19.55
C ASN A 120 -16.30 6.43 20.15
N THR A 121 -17.22 5.55 20.56
CA THR A 121 -18.50 5.93 21.18
C THR A 121 -18.39 6.86 22.39
N GLN A 122 -17.23 6.95 23.06
CA GLN A 122 -17.04 7.85 24.20
C GLN A 122 -17.12 9.33 23.82
N TYR A 123 -16.85 9.69 22.56
CA TYR A 123 -16.92 11.07 22.10
C TYR A 123 -18.35 11.54 21.82
N GLY A 124 -19.35 10.63 21.80
CA GLY A 124 -20.70 10.97 21.39
C GLY A 124 -20.76 11.59 19.98
N PHE A 125 -19.80 11.20 19.14
CA PHE A 125 -19.56 11.71 17.79
C PHE A 125 -19.76 10.57 16.80
N SER A 126 -20.49 10.82 15.72
CA SER A 126 -20.72 9.86 14.64
C SER A 126 -20.88 10.60 13.32
N LEU A 127 -20.81 9.86 12.21
CA LEU A 127 -21.09 10.41 10.88
C LEU A 127 -22.50 11.03 10.80
N ASP A 128 -23.48 10.46 11.49
CA ASP A 128 -24.87 10.94 11.46
C ASP A 128 -25.16 12.01 12.52
N SER A 129 -24.16 12.40 13.31
CA SER A 129 -24.30 13.53 14.22
C SER A 129 -24.44 14.82 13.43
N HIS A 130 -25.38 15.67 13.85
CA HIS A 130 -25.54 17.01 13.30
C HIS A 130 -24.40 17.92 13.78
N LEU A 131 -23.89 18.80 12.91
CA LEU A 131 -22.86 19.78 13.28
C LEU A 131 -23.28 20.62 14.50
N GLY A 132 -24.57 20.95 14.57
CA GLY A 132 -25.19 21.72 15.65
C GLY A 132 -24.99 21.14 17.06
N MET A 133 -24.80 19.82 17.19
CA MET A 133 -24.52 19.17 18.47
C MET A 133 -23.21 19.65 19.11
N PHE A 134 -22.23 20.04 18.28
CA PHE A 134 -20.90 20.45 18.71
C PHE A 134 -20.66 21.95 18.45
N LEU A 135 -21.33 22.50 17.43
CA LEU A 135 -21.17 23.86 16.96
C LEU A 135 -22.50 24.60 17.05
N SER A 136 -22.73 25.33 18.14
CA SER A 136 -24.01 26.01 18.39
C SER A 136 -24.50 26.91 17.27
N GLU A 137 -23.60 27.50 16.48
CA GLU A 137 -23.92 28.35 15.33
C GLU A 137 -24.55 27.58 14.16
N TYR A 138 -24.46 26.25 14.18
CA TYR A 138 -25.08 25.35 13.20
C TYR A 138 -26.43 24.81 13.67
N ASN A 139 -26.98 25.24 14.82
CA ASN A 139 -28.34 24.87 15.26
C ASN A 139 -29.44 25.77 14.66
N GLU A 140 -29.09 26.71 13.78
CA GLU A 140 -30.00 27.71 13.26
C GLU A 140 -30.32 27.50 11.77
N GLY A 141 -31.61 27.61 11.43
CA GLY A 141 -32.09 27.59 10.05
C GLY A 141 -31.66 26.35 9.28
N ASP A 142 -31.35 26.52 8.00
CA ASP A 142 -31.02 25.41 7.10
C ASP A 142 -29.69 24.70 7.45
N LEU A 143 -28.87 25.26 8.37
CA LEU A 143 -27.63 24.64 8.82
C LEU A 143 -27.86 23.49 9.82
N SER A 144 -29.03 23.45 10.48
CA SER A 144 -29.34 22.47 11.55
C SER A 144 -29.24 21.03 11.10
N ASP A 145 -29.52 20.80 9.82
CA ASP A 145 -29.67 19.46 9.27
C ASP A 145 -28.36 18.89 8.71
N ILE A 146 -27.27 19.68 8.72
CA ILE A 146 -25.97 19.23 8.21
C ILE A 146 -25.37 18.20 9.16
N THR A 147 -25.11 16.99 8.65
CA THR A 147 -24.39 15.94 9.36
C THR A 147 -22.89 15.93 9.05
N ILE A 148 -22.10 15.27 9.90
CA ILE A 148 -20.66 15.02 9.65
C ILE A 148 -20.48 14.27 8.32
N ARG A 149 -21.34 13.27 8.06
CA ARG A 149 -21.39 12.49 6.81
C ARG A 149 -21.49 13.40 5.60
N GLN A 150 -22.51 14.25 5.57
CA GLN A 150 -22.75 15.18 4.46
C GLN A 150 -21.61 16.18 4.30
N ALA A 151 -20.97 16.59 5.39
CA ALA A 151 -19.82 17.49 5.34
C ALA A 151 -18.58 16.86 4.68
N PHE A 152 -18.33 15.56 4.94
CA PHE A 152 -17.21 14.80 4.39
C PHE A 152 -17.51 14.08 3.06
N SER A 153 -18.78 14.01 2.65
CA SER A 153 -19.21 13.53 1.33
C SER A 153 -19.57 14.64 0.34
N HIS A 154 -19.27 15.90 0.68
CA HIS A 154 -19.56 17.09 -0.14
C HIS A 154 -21.06 17.32 -0.44
N ALA A 155 -21.93 16.83 0.44
CA ALA A 155 -23.39 16.95 0.32
C ALA A 155 -24.00 17.94 1.33
N SER A 156 -23.21 18.77 2.01
CA SER A 156 -23.70 19.65 3.09
C SER A 156 -24.54 20.86 2.64
N GLY A 157 -24.51 21.22 1.35
CA GLY A 157 -25.08 22.48 0.85
C GLY A 157 -24.23 23.73 1.13
N ILE A 158 -23.17 23.65 1.95
CA ILE A 158 -22.17 24.72 2.10
C ILE A 158 -21.44 24.90 0.75
N ALA A 159 -21.06 26.14 0.43
CA ALA A 159 -20.33 26.45 -0.79
C ALA A 159 -19.07 25.58 -0.95
N GLY A 160 -18.93 24.93 -2.11
CA GLY A 160 -17.76 24.13 -2.48
C GLY A 160 -16.56 25.02 -2.85
N ASP A 161 -15.90 25.61 -1.85
CA ASP A 161 -14.73 26.47 -2.04
C ASP A 161 -13.45 25.86 -1.43
N GLU A 162 -12.37 25.92 -2.20
CA GLU A 162 -11.01 25.49 -1.84
C GLU A 162 -10.04 26.67 -1.67
N SER A 163 -10.53 27.90 -1.81
CA SER A 163 -9.72 29.11 -2.02
C SER A 163 -10.13 30.26 -1.11
N SER A 164 -10.55 29.95 0.11
CA SER A 164 -10.91 30.92 1.15
C SER A 164 -9.73 31.24 2.09
N PRO A 165 -8.83 32.19 1.77
CA PRO A 165 -7.64 32.47 2.59
C PRO A 165 -7.97 33.00 3.98
N GLY A 166 -9.10 33.70 4.14
CA GLY A 166 -9.56 34.22 5.44
C GLY A 166 -10.12 33.15 6.39
N ILE A 167 -10.38 31.93 5.89
CA ILE A 167 -11.04 30.85 6.62
C ILE A 167 -10.16 29.58 6.61
N LEU A 168 -9.92 29.00 5.43
CA LEU A 168 -9.21 27.72 5.27
C LEU A 168 -7.70 27.85 5.49
N SER A 169 -7.11 28.98 5.09
CA SER A 169 -5.65 29.20 5.14
C SER A 169 -5.22 30.27 6.16
N ASN A 170 -6.13 30.70 7.03
CA ASN A 170 -5.85 31.79 7.97
C ASN A 170 -5.12 31.26 9.23
N PRO A 171 -3.85 31.65 9.47
CA PRO A 171 -3.08 31.16 10.59
C PRO A 171 -3.42 31.83 11.93
N LEU A 172 -4.25 32.89 11.92
CA LEU A 172 -4.54 33.72 13.09
C LEU A 172 -5.85 33.34 13.80
N ILE A 173 -6.55 32.32 13.30
CA ILE A 173 -7.81 31.86 13.86
C ILE A 173 -7.69 30.39 14.25
N THR A 174 -8.55 29.95 15.16
CA THR A 174 -8.73 28.53 15.49
C THR A 174 -9.67 27.85 14.49
N LEU A 175 -9.65 26.53 14.40
CA LEU A 175 -10.59 25.74 13.60
C LEU A 175 -12.05 26.02 14.01
N ARG A 176 -12.34 26.18 15.31
CA ARG A 176 -13.67 26.63 15.79
C ARG A 176 -14.08 28.00 15.28
N HIS A 177 -13.16 28.96 15.22
CA HIS A 177 -13.44 30.28 14.66
C HIS A 177 -13.64 30.20 13.14
N SER A 178 -12.89 29.35 12.44
CA SER A 178 -13.11 29.05 11.02
C SER A 178 -14.55 28.57 10.77
N ALA A 179 -15.03 27.59 11.54
CA ALA A 179 -16.41 27.12 11.47
C ALA A 179 -17.46 28.23 11.74
N ARG A 180 -17.20 29.12 12.71
CA ARG A 180 -18.07 30.29 12.95
C ARG A 180 -18.14 31.26 11.77
N LEU A 181 -17.05 31.43 11.02
CA LEU A 181 -17.03 32.28 9.83
C LEU A 181 -17.81 31.63 8.68
N ILE A 182 -17.71 30.30 8.56
CA ILE A 182 -18.46 29.52 7.56
C ILE A 182 -19.97 29.66 7.81
N ALA A 183 -20.43 29.46 9.05
CA ALA A 183 -21.84 29.53 9.45
C ALA A 183 -22.52 30.91 9.22
N ARG A 184 -21.76 31.98 8.93
CA ARG A 184 -22.32 33.30 8.61
C ARG A 184 -22.89 33.39 7.19
N ASN A 185 -22.60 32.42 6.34
CA ASN A 185 -23.06 32.38 4.97
C ASN A 185 -24.23 31.40 4.86
N PRO A 186 -25.27 31.73 4.07
CA PRO A 186 -26.34 30.79 3.78
C PRO A 186 -25.82 29.58 3.00
N LEU A 187 -26.59 28.49 2.99
CA LEU A 187 -26.34 27.38 2.07
C LEU A 187 -26.38 27.89 0.62
N ALA A 188 -25.49 27.34 -0.21
CA ALA A 188 -25.32 27.81 -1.58
C ALA A 188 -26.23 27.06 -2.57
N TYR A 189 -26.56 25.79 -2.32
CA TYR A 189 -27.09 24.89 -3.35
C TYR A 189 -28.28 24.00 -2.92
N GLY A 190 -29.06 24.45 -1.93
CA GLY A 190 -30.22 23.74 -1.41
C GLY A 190 -29.98 23.10 -0.04
N PRO A 191 -30.95 22.34 0.48
CA PRO A 191 -30.84 21.70 1.79
C PRO A 191 -29.75 20.61 1.81
N PRO A 192 -29.22 20.26 2.99
CA PRO A 192 -28.22 19.21 3.12
C PRO A 192 -28.70 17.89 2.49
N GLY A 193 -27.84 17.25 1.70
CA GLY A 193 -28.13 16.05 0.93
C GLY A 193 -28.63 16.30 -0.50
N SER A 194 -29.07 17.50 -0.86
CA SER A 194 -29.73 17.73 -2.16
C SER A 194 -28.80 17.80 -3.36
N ALA A 195 -27.51 18.07 -3.17
CA ALA A 195 -26.55 18.25 -4.26
C ALA A 195 -25.12 17.96 -3.79
N PHE A 196 -24.26 17.58 -4.74
CA PHE A 196 -22.82 17.41 -4.53
C PHE A 196 -22.07 18.70 -4.90
N SER A 197 -21.27 19.24 -3.99
CA SER A 197 -20.43 20.41 -4.23
C SER A 197 -19.08 20.24 -3.53
N TYR A 198 -18.08 19.83 -4.30
CA TYR A 198 -16.73 19.58 -3.80
C TYR A 198 -16.10 20.86 -3.23
N GLY A 199 -15.57 20.79 -2.00
CA GLY A 199 -14.82 21.88 -1.42
C GLY A 199 -14.27 21.61 -0.02
N GLY A 200 -13.63 22.63 0.56
CA GLY A 200 -12.96 22.51 1.85
C GLY A 200 -13.76 23.04 3.03
N LEU A 201 -14.73 23.93 2.82
CA LEU A 201 -15.43 24.63 3.91
C LEU A 201 -16.25 23.67 4.78
N SER A 202 -17.00 22.74 4.20
CA SER A 202 -17.80 21.76 4.95
C SER A 202 -16.93 20.86 5.82
N MET A 203 -15.83 20.35 5.27
CA MET A 203 -14.85 19.55 6.00
C MET A 203 -14.17 20.34 7.12
N GLN A 204 -13.90 21.63 6.91
CA GLN A 204 -13.33 22.51 7.94
C GLN A 204 -14.29 22.66 9.13
N ALA A 205 -15.60 22.80 8.87
CA ALA A 205 -16.62 22.84 9.91
C ALA A 205 -16.72 21.52 10.67
N ALA A 206 -16.79 20.38 9.96
CA ALA A 206 -16.84 19.07 10.59
C ALA A 206 -15.55 18.73 11.37
N GLY A 207 -14.38 19.19 10.92
CA GLY A 207 -13.14 19.12 11.69
C GLY A 207 -13.21 19.90 13.01
N ALA A 208 -13.83 21.09 13.01
CA ALA A 208 -14.07 21.85 14.25
C ALA A 208 -15.02 21.11 15.20
N ALA A 209 -16.05 20.46 14.67
CA ALA A 209 -16.97 19.64 15.45
C ALA A 209 -16.23 18.45 16.09
N ALA A 210 -15.34 17.80 15.34
CA ALA A 210 -14.50 16.71 15.83
C ALA A 210 -13.56 17.15 16.96
N GLU A 211 -12.90 18.31 16.86
CA GLU A 211 -12.08 18.87 17.95
C GLU A 211 -12.90 19.08 19.24
N VAL A 212 -14.12 19.62 19.11
CA VAL A 212 -15.01 19.85 20.26
C VAL A 212 -15.45 18.53 20.90
N ALA A 213 -15.80 17.53 20.09
CA ALA A 213 -16.25 16.23 20.58
C ALA A 213 -15.12 15.44 21.26
N ALA A 214 -13.93 15.42 20.65
CA ALA A 214 -12.79 14.66 21.15
C ALA A 214 -11.99 15.39 22.25
N GLY A 215 -12.16 16.71 22.39
CA GLY A 215 -11.47 17.52 23.38
C GLY A 215 -9.97 17.72 23.10
N GLY A 216 -9.57 17.74 21.82
CA GLY A 216 -8.18 17.86 21.39
C GLY A 216 -8.04 18.62 20.07
N ARG A 217 -6.81 19.04 19.73
CA ARG A 217 -6.52 19.70 18.44
C ARG A 217 -6.49 18.66 17.34
N TRP A 218 -6.94 19.02 16.14
CA TRP A 218 -6.97 18.14 14.98
C TRP A 218 -5.61 17.50 14.68
N ILE A 219 -4.53 18.28 14.75
CA ILE A 219 -3.18 17.77 14.50
C ILE A 219 -2.72 16.73 15.53
N ASP A 220 -3.14 16.87 16.79
CA ASP A 220 -2.77 15.94 17.87
C ASP A 220 -3.58 14.65 17.73
N LEU A 221 -4.87 14.77 17.42
CA LEU A 221 -5.76 13.63 17.15
C LEU A 221 -5.28 12.84 15.94
N PHE A 222 -4.87 13.52 14.85
CA PHE A 222 -4.27 12.86 13.68
C PHE A 222 -2.98 12.12 14.04
N ALA A 223 -2.09 12.76 14.80
CA ALA A 223 -0.83 12.16 15.21
C ALA A 223 -1.06 10.93 16.11
N GLU A 224 -1.98 11.02 17.08
CA GLU A 224 -2.29 9.95 18.03
C GLU A 224 -2.97 8.76 17.36
N ARG A 225 -3.98 9.03 16.52
CA ARG A 225 -4.88 7.99 16.00
C ARG A 225 -4.39 7.36 14.71
N ILE A 226 -3.68 8.10 13.86
CA ILE A 226 -3.31 7.65 12.52
C ILE A 226 -1.79 7.60 12.36
N ALA A 227 -1.11 8.76 12.43
CA ALA A 227 0.27 8.84 11.96
C ALA A 227 1.27 8.10 12.85
N THR A 228 1.18 8.21 14.19
CA THR A 228 2.11 7.54 15.10
C THR A 228 1.96 6.02 15.07
N PRO A 229 0.75 5.46 15.17
CA PRO A 229 0.58 4.00 15.11
C PRO A 229 0.99 3.39 13.76
N LEU A 230 0.89 4.14 12.66
CA LEU A 230 1.38 3.75 11.32
C LEU A 230 2.84 4.10 11.04
N ASN A 231 3.56 4.68 12.01
CA ASN A 231 4.93 5.17 11.84
C ASN A 231 5.12 6.15 10.66
N MET A 232 4.12 6.96 10.35
CA MET A 232 4.12 7.97 9.28
C MET A 232 4.81 9.26 9.72
N SER A 233 6.09 9.15 10.09
CA SER A 233 6.87 10.25 10.68
C SER A 233 7.09 11.47 9.78
N ASN A 234 6.86 11.35 8.47
CA ASN A 234 6.98 12.42 7.49
C ASN A 234 5.61 12.97 7.04
N THR A 235 4.52 12.51 7.65
CA THR A 235 3.16 12.98 7.35
C THR A 235 2.65 13.94 8.42
N SER A 236 2.24 15.13 8.00
CA SER A 236 1.71 16.15 8.92
C SER A 236 0.83 17.17 8.21
N PHE A 237 -0.12 17.76 8.95
CA PHE A 237 -0.77 19.01 8.53
C PHE A 237 0.20 20.17 8.75
N TYR A 238 0.41 21.00 7.71
CA TYR A 238 1.39 22.08 7.74
C TYR A 238 0.88 23.42 7.18
N ILE A 239 -0.24 23.41 6.44
CA ILE A 239 -0.83 24.64 5.89
C ILE A 239 -1.70 25.33 6.96
N ALA A 240 -1.63 26.66 6.95
CA ALA A 240 -2.25 27.60 7.89
C ALA A 240 -1.57 27.60 9.26
N SER A 241 -2.00 26.79 10.21
CA SER A 241 -1.36 26.68 11.54
C SER A 241 -1.85 25.46 12.30
N ASP A 242 -1.17 25.11 13.39
CA ASP A 242 -1.63 24.09 14.35
C ASP A 242 -3.00 24.38 14.97
N LEU A 243 -3.43 25.65 14.99
CA LEU A 243 -4.72 26.07 15.55
C LEU A 243 -5.86 25.96 14.55
N ASN A 244 -5.56 26.02 13.25
CA ASN A 244 -6.53 25.94 12.15
C ASN A 244 -5.87 25.24 10.97
N PRO A 245 -5.55 23.94 11.08
CA PRO A 245 -4.99 23.20 9.98
C PRO A 245 -6.01 23.16 8.84
N ARG A 246 -5.54 23.24 7.59
CA ARG A 246 -6.44 23.12 6.43
C ARG A 246 -6.88 21.67 6.27
N ILE A 247 -8.12 21.35 6.65
CA ILE A 247 -8.62 19.96 6.71
C ILE A 247 -8.67 19.30 5.33
N ALA A 248 -9.10 20.03 4.32
CA ALA A 248 -9.32 19.46 2.99
C ALA A 248 -8.08 19.41 2.08
N GLY A 249 -6.93 19.96 2.51
CA GLY A 249 -5.79 20.14 1.61
C GLY A 249 -4.46 20.53 2.24
N GLY A 250 -4.35 20.44 3.57
CA GLY A 250 -3.25 21.02 4.33
C GLY A 250 -2.11 20.08 4.70
N ALA A 251 -2.14 18.81 4.27
CA ALA A 251 -1.12 17.84 4.63
C ALA A 251 0.05 17.79 3.63
N ARG A 252 1.16 17.28 4.12
CA ARG A 252 2.33 16.84 3.36
C ARG A 252 2.67 15.42 3.77
N SER A 253 3.30 14.66 2.88
CA SER A 253 3.68 13.26 3.08
C SER A 253 4.87 12.90 2.18
N THR A 254 5.38 11.68 2.33
CA THR A 254 6.22 10.99 1.34
C THR A 254 5.39 9.96 0.58
N ALA A 255 5.94 9.41 -0.52
CA ALA A 255 5.35 8.23 -1.16
C ALA A 255 5.26 7.04 -0.19
N SER A 256 6.28 6.87 0.67
CA SER A 256 6.34 5.74 1.59
C SER A 256 5.25 5.79 2.65
N ASP A 257 5.13 6.91 3.37
CA ASP A 257 4.14 7.07 4.43
C ASP A 257 2.71 6.98 3.87
N PHE A 258 2.48 7.59 2.70
CA PHE A 258 1.14 7.63 2.12
C PHE A 258 0.71 6.26 1.59
N SER A 259 1.61 5.50 0.95
CA SER A 259 1.27 4.15 0.49
C SER A 259 1.03 3.20 1.68
N THR A 260 1.74 3.36 2.80
CA THR A 260 1.46 2.61 4.04
C THR A 260 0.08 2.93 4.60
N PHE A 261 -0.32 4.20 4.58
CA PHE A 261 -1.68 4.60 4.96
C PHE A 261 -2.75 3.98 4.04
N MET A 262 -2.53 4.01 2.72
CA MET A 262 -3.47 3.44 1.76
C MET A 262 -3.52 1.90 1.85
N ASP A 263 -2.41 1.22 2.14
CA ASP A 263 -2.39 -0.23 2.39
C ASP A 263 -3.13 -0.61 3.68
N MET A 264 -3.07 0.23 4.72
CA MET A 264 -3.90 0.03 5.92
C MET A 264 -5.39 0.06 5.58
N LEU A 265 -5.82 0.96 4.68
CA LEU A 265 -7.20 0.98 4.19
C LEU A 265 -7.53 -0.25 3.36
N LEU A 266 -6.64 -0.68 2.46
CA LEU A 266 -6.81 -1.92 1.69
C LEU A 266 -6.87 -3.16 2.60
N ASN A 267 -6.17 -3.13 3.74
CA ASN A 267 -6.08 -4.23 4.70
C ASN A 267 -7.06 -4.08 5.88
N ASP A 268 -8.29 -3.67 5.59
CA ASP A 268 -9.41 -3.65 6.56
C ASP A 268 -9.09 -2.91 7.87
N GLY A 269 -8.31 -1.83 7.78
CA GLY A 269 -7.98 -0.97 8.91
C GLY A 269 -6.76 -1.41 9.71
N VAL A 270 -5.99 -2.40 9.25
CA VAL A 270 -4.85 -2.97 9.99
C VAL A 270 -3.53 -2.68 9.28
N ASP A 271 -2.55 -2.19 10.04
CA ASP A 271 -1.17 -2.13 9.55
C ASP A 271 -0.60 -3.55 9.46
N ARG A 272 -0.24 -4.00 8.25
CA ARG A 272 0.37 -5.32 8.02
C ARG A 272 1.71 -5.47 8.73
N GLN A 273 2.47 -4.39 8.88
CA GLN A 273 3.83 -4.45 9.43
C GLN A 273 3.81 -4.64 10.95
N SER A 274 3.01 -3.86 11.67
CA SER A 274 2.93 -3.93 13.13
C SER A 274 1.82 -4.86 13.64
N GLY A 275 0.82 -5.18 12.82
CA GLY A 275 -0.40 -5.88 13.21
C GLY A 275 -1.37 -4.99 14.02
N ILE A 276 -1.10 -3.69 14.15
CA ILE A 276 -1.95 -2.77 14.90
C ILE A 276 -3.20 -2.46 14.07
N ARG A 277 -4.36 -2.58 14.70
CA ARG A 277 -5.62 -2.07 14.15
C ARG A 277 -5.69 -0.55 14.36
N ILE A 278 -5.76 0.17 13.25
CA ILE A 278 -5.86 1.64 13.20
C ILE A 278 -7.31 2.08 13.09
N LEU A 279 -8.10 1.37 12.27
CA LEU A 279 -9.53 1.56 12.09
C LEU A 279 -10.25 0.21 12.24
N ALA A 280 -11.50 0.23 12.70
CA ALA A 280 -12.38 -0.91 12.56
C ALA A 280 -12.61 -1.23 11.07
N GLN A 281 -12.85 -2.49 10.73
CA GLN A 281 -13.13 -2.89 9.34
C GLN A 281 -14.39 -2.18 8.84
N GLU A 282 -15.43 -2.11 9.67
CA GLU A 282 -16.69 -1.44 9.35
C GLU A 282 -16.49 0.05 9.09
N SER A 283 -15.52 0.68 9.77
CA SER A 283 -15.14 2.08 9.53
C SER A 283 -14.47 2.27 8.17
N VAL A 284 -13.63 1.32 7.75
CA VAL A 284 -13.02 1.33 6.42
C VAL A 284 -14.08 1.09 5.35
N ASP A 285 -14.94 0.09 5.53
CA ASP A 285 -16.03 -0.23 4.61
C ASP A 285 -16.95 0.99 4.40
N GLU A 286 -17.34 1.66 5.48
CA GLU A 286 -18.17 2.87 5.42
C GLU A 286 -17.44 4.03 4.72
N MET A 287 -16.14 4.20 4.96
CA MET A 287 -15.32 5.22 4.31
C MET A 287 -15.24 5.01 2.80
N LEU A 288 -15.13 3.75 2.36
CA LEU A 288 -15.01 3.35 0.96
C LEU A 288 -16.37 3.05 0.30
N THR A 289 -17.47 3.17 1.03
CA THR A 289 -18.82 3.05 0.49
C THR A 289 -19.28 4.38 -0.10
N ARG A 290 -19.93 4.32 -1.27
CA ARG A 290 -20.48 5.50 -1.94
C ARG A 290 -21.56 6.17 -1.09
N GLN A 291 -21.34 7.45 -0.78
CA GLN A 291 -22.22 8.31 0.02
C GLN A 291 -23.14 9.20 -0.84
N THR A 292 -22.92 9.20 -2.15
CA THR A 292 -23.65 9.97 -3.16
C THR A 292 -24.50 9.06 -4.05
N THR A 293 -25.39 9.63 -4.83
CA THR A 293 -26.20 8.90 -5.82
C THR A 293 -26.00 9.46 -7.22
N ASP A 294 -26.22 8.64 -8.26
CA ASP A 294 -26.04 9.07 -9.66
C ASP A 294 -26.99 10.20 -10.08
N ASP A 295 -28.14 10.33 -9.43
CA ASP A 295 -29.15 11.36 -9.69
C ASP A 295 -28.92 12.65 -8.90
N GLN A 296 -27.98 12.66 -7.96
CA GLN A 296 -27.66 13.84 -7.16
C GLN A 296 -26.97 14.91 -8.03
N PRO A 297 -27.52 16.13 -8.15
CA PRO A 297 -26.94 17.19 -8.97
C PRO A 297 -25.51 17.53 -8.57
N ILE A 298 -24.63 17.65 -9.57
CA ILE A 298 -23.25 18.08 -9.41
C ILE A 298 -23.18 19.59 -9.64
N ILE A 299 -22.86 20.33 -8.58
CA ILE A 299 -22.70 21.79 -8.64
C ILE A 299 -21.26 22.17 -8.95
N ASN A 300 -20.32 21.52 -8.27
CA ASN A 300 -18.90 21.72 -8.43
C ASN A 300 -18.19 20.40 -8.17
N SER A 301 -17.33 19.98 -9.10
CA SER A 301 -16.52 18.78 -8.97
C SER A 301 -15.25 18.93 -9.82
N PRO A 302 -14.08 18.51 -9.32
CA PRO A 302 -12.88 18.41 -10.15
C PRO A 302 -12.91 17.18 -11.08
N SER A 303 -13.89 16.28 -10.91
CA SER A 303 -14.16 15.12 -11.75
C SER A 303 -15.51 15.30 -12.46
N ASP A 304 -15.76 14.53 -13.52
CA ASP A 304 -17.03 14.56 -14.27
C ASP A 304 -18.19 13.83 -13.57
N ASN A 305 -17.94 13.30 -12.38
CA ASN A 305 -18.88 12.55 -11.56
C ASN A 305 -18.86 13.00 -10.09
N ASN A 306 -19.67 12.32 -9.26
CA ASN A 306 -19.80 12.56 -7.83
C ASN A 306 -19.52 11.30 -7.00
N ARG A 307 -18.84 10.29 -7.54
CA ARG A 307 -18.62 9.00 -6.85
C ARG A 307 -17.67 9.20 -5.67
N TYR A 308 -18.24 9.35 -4.49
CA TYR A 308 -17.50 9.83 -3.33
C TYR A 308 -17.91 9.08 -2.06
N GLY A 309 -16.90 8.68 -1.29
CA GLY A 309 -17.05 8.09 0.04
C GLY A 309 -16.95 9.16 1.14
N ILE A 310 -16.34 8.79 2.28
CA ILE A 310 -16.00 9.75 3.34
C ILE A 310 -14.58 10.27 3.07
N GLY A 311 -14.49 11.42 2.38
CA GLY A 311 -13.20 12.07 2.08
C GLY A 311 -12.36 11.39 0.99
N VAL A 312 -12.94 10.52 0.17
CA VAL A 312 -12.23 9.74 -0.86
C VAL A 312 -13.05 9.60 -2.13
N TRP A 313 -12.41 9.65 -3.29
CA TRP A 313 -13.06 9.37 -4.57
C TRP A 313 -13.18 7.87 -4.79
N LEU A 314 -14.26 7.42 -5.42
CA LEU A 314 -14.53 6.01 -5.70
C LEU A 314 -14.72 5.78 -7.21
N ASP A 315 -14.44 4.57 -7.68
CA ASP A 315 -14.60 4.14 -9.07
C ASP A 315 -13.98 5.12 -10.09
N GLN A 316 -12.69 5.48 -9.92
CA GLN A 316 -12.01 6.46 -10.79
C GLN A 316 -11.08 5.81 -11.82
N LEU A 317 -10.53 6.60 -12.75
CA LEU A 317 -9.57 6.16 -13.78
C LEU A 317 -10.10 5.11 -14.79
N ALA A 318 -11.42 5.06 -15.00
CA ALA A 318 -12.07 4.10 -15.92
C ALA A 318 -11.75 4.28 -17.43
N GLU A 319 -10.87 5.23 -17.81
CA GLU A 319 -10.60 5.56 -19.22
C GLU A 319 -9.96 4.41 -20.01
N THR A 320 -9.13 3.60 -19.35
CA THR A 320 -8.26 2.60 -19.97
C THR A 320 -8.56 1.17 -19.51
N GLY A 321 -9.55 0.98 -18.64
CA GLY A 321 -9.83 -0.32 -18.03
C GLY A 321 -10.86 -0.26 -16.90
N GLN A 322 -10.76 -1.23 -15.99
CA GLN A 322 -11.55 -1.20 -14.77
C GLN A 322 -11.15 -0.01 -13.90
N PRO A 323 -12.12 0.70 -13.28
CA PRO A 323 -11.78 1.76 -12.37
C PRO A 323 -11.06 1.21 -11.13
N VAL A 324 -10.27 2.08 -10.49
CA VAL A 324 -9.76 1.82 -9.13
C VAL A 324 -10.85 2.10 -8.10
N ASP A 325 -10.94 1.26 -7.06
CA ASP A 325 -11.99 1.32 -6.05
C ASP A 325 -11.93 2.62 -5.24
N ALA A 326 -10.72 3.10 -4.92
CA ALA A 326 -10.51 4.33 -4.16
C ALA A 326 -9.34 5.15 -4.71
N LEU A 327 -9.52 6.48 -4.76
CA LEU A 327 -8.51 7.43 -5.23
C LEU A 327 -8.40 8.64 -4.28
N ALA A 328 -7.18 8.87 -3.80
CA ALA A 328 -6.76 10.07 -3.09
C ALA A 328 -5.97 10.97 -4.05
N ALA A 329 -6.62 11.94 -4.70
CA ALA A 329 -5.98 12.81 -5.71
C ALA A 329 -5.77 14.27 -5.23
N GLY A 330 -4.53 14.73 -5.29
CA GLY A 330 -4.09 16.06 -4.91
C GLY A 330 -3.86 16.97 -6.11
N ALA A 331 -4.27 18.24 -6.00
CA ALA A 331 -4.27 19.19 -7.12
C ALA A 331 -2.93 19.29 -7.88
N ARG A 332 -1.78 19.24 -7.19
CA ARG A 332 -0.44 19.30 -7.81
C ARG A 332 0.15 17.96 -8.26
N GLY A 333 -0.68 16.93 -8.40
CA GLY A 333 -0.32 15.66 -9.02
C GLY A 333 0.00 14.53 -8.05
N PHE A 334 0.22 14.80 -6.76
CA PHE A 334 0.34 13.75 -5.75
C PHE A 334 -0.96 12.95 -5.74
N HIS A 335 -0.89 11.63 -5.95
CA HIS A 335 -2.07 10.79 -5.82
C HIS A 335 -1.71 9.36 -5.41
N SER A 336 -2.71 8.66 -4.88
CA SER A 336 -2.61 7.24 -4.58
C SER A 336 -3.97 6.58 -4.77
N TRP A 337 -3.97 5.35 -5.28
CA TRP A 337 -5.18 4.57 -5.47
C TRP A 337 -5.07 3.15 -4.88
N ILE A 338 -6.24 2.57 -4.62
CA ILE A 338 -6.43 1.18 -4.18
C ILE A 338 -7.18 0.44 -5.29
N ASP A 339 -6.68 -0.72 -5.66
CA ASP A 339 -7.41 -1.74 -6.42
C ASP A 339 -7.57 -2.96 -5.50
N GLN A 340 -8.78 -3.12 -4.95
CA GLN A 340 -9.08 -4.15 -3.96
C GLN A 340 -9.06 -5.54 -4.58
N SER A 341 -9.51 -5.66 -5.84
CA SER A 341 -9.62 -6.94 -6.53
C SER A 341 -8.28 -7.63 -6.74
N HIS A 342 -7.21 -6.84 -6.89
CA HIS A 342 -5.84 -7.34 -7.07
C HIS A 342 -4.93 -7.11 -5.85
N GLY A 343 -5.49 -6.54 -4.77
CA GLY A 343 -4.74 -6.21 -3.56
C GLY A 343 -3.64 -5.17 -3.79
N LEU A 344 -3.84 -4.20 -4.68
CA LEU A 344 -2.81 -3.23 -5.07
C LEU A 344 -3.01 -1.87 -4.39
N VAL A 345 -1.88 -1.26 -4.03
CA VAL A 345 -1.77 0.16 -3.69
C VAL A 345 -0.68 0.80 -4.54
N PHE A 346 -1.05 1.83 -5.28
CA PHE A 346 -0.11 2.63 -6.05
C PHE A 346 -0.07 4.05 -5.51
N THR A 347 1.12 4.63 -5.44
CA THR A 347 1.34 6.03 -5.06
C THR A 347 2.27 6.69 -6.07
N PHE A 348 1.82 7.81 -6.62
CA PHE A 348 2.60 8.73 -7.45
C PHE A 348 2.81 10.03 -6.68
N ALA A 349 4.01 10.23 -6.14
CA ALA A 349 4.33 11.40 -5.34
C ALA A 349 4.99 12.50 -6.18
N THR A 350 4.27 13.61 -6.37
CA THR A 350 4.82 14.86 -6.91
C THR A 350 4.04 16.06 -6.38
N ASP A 351 4.71 17.20 -6.21
CA ASP A 351 4.06 18.51 -6.02
C ASP A 351 4.42 19.51 -7.12
N ARG A 352 4.90 18.98 -8.26
CA ARG A 352 5.47 19.74 -9.40
C ARG A 352 4.67 19.60 -10.69
N SER A 353 3.42 19.13 -10.61
CA SER A 353 2.53 18.92 -11.75
C SER A 353 1.13 19.42 -11.42
N GLN A 354 0.13 18.91 -12.13
CA GLN A 354 -1.29 18.99 -11.78
C GLN A 354 -1.89 17.58 -11.91
N PHE A 355 -2.91 17.24 -11.11
CA PHE A 355 -3.56 15.93 -11.25
C PHE A 355 -4.17 15.74 -12.64
N ALA A 356 -4.90 16.75 -13.15
CA ALA A 356 -5.44 16.74 -14.51
C ALA A 356 -4.37 16.56 -15.61
N ASN A 357 -3.09 16.85 -15.33
CA ASN A 357 -1.98 16.61 -16.26
C ASN A 357 -1.53 15.13 -16.27
N VAL A 358 -1.70 14.40 -15.17
CA VAL A 358 -1.17 13.04 -14.97
C VAL A 358 -2.26 11.98 -14.78
N GLU A 359 -3.53 12.37 -14.81
CA GLU A 359 -4.68 11.48 -14.61
C GLU A 359 -4.73 10.40 -15.69
N HIS A 360 -4.67 10.79 -16.96
CA HIS A 360 -4.60 9.86 -18.09
C HIS A 360 -3.37 8.93 -17.99
N LEU A 361 -2.21 9.48 -17.64
CA LEU A 361 -1.00 8.69 -17.39
C LEU A 361 -1.21 7.66 -16.27
N SER A 362 -1.87 8.04 -15.18
CA SER A 362 -2.18 7.12 -14.07
C SER A 362 -3.10 5.98 -14.53
N ALA A 363 -4.07 6.26 -15.41
CA ALA A 363 -4.93 5.23 -15.98
C ALA A 363 -4.15 4.25 -16.87
N LEU A 364 -3.22 4.76 -17.70
CA LEU A 364 -2.32 3.91 -18.49
C LEU A 364 -1.39 3.07 -17.58
N MET A 365 -0.86 3.67 -16.51
CA MET A 365 -0.02 2.97 -15.55
C MET A 365 -0.79 1.85 -14.84
N HIS A 366 -2.01 2.09 -14.39
CA HIS A 366 -2.86 1.05 -13.80
C HIS A 366 -3.07 -0.12 -14.77
N ALA A 367 -3.44 0.15 -16.02
CA ALA A 367 -3.57 -0.90 -17.04
C ALA A 367 -2.26 -1.69 -17.26
N SER A 368 -1.11 -1.01 -17.31
CA SER A 368 0.21 -1.67 -17.43
C SER A 368 0.57 -2.51 -16.21
N ILE A 369 0.17 -2.08 -15.02
CA ILE A 369 0.39 -2.80 -13.76
C ILE A 369 -0.45 -4.08 -13.76
N LEU A 370 -1.73 -4.00 -14.11
CA LEU A 370 -2.60 -5.17 -14.18
C LEU A 370 -2.07 -6.21 -15.16
N ALA A 371 -1.58 -5.78 -16.33
CA ALA A 371 -0.94 -6.69 -17.29
C ALA A 371 0.33 -7.38 -16.74
N ALA A 372 1.04 -6.73 -15.80
CA ALA A 372 2.26 -7.27 -15.19
C ALA A 372 1.99 -8.19 -13.98
N VAL A 373 0.94 -7.92 -13.20
CA VAL A 373 0.65 -8.66 -11.95
C VAL A 373 -0.44 -9.73 -12.10
N SER A 374 -1.24 -9.66 -13.17
CA SER A 374 -2.31 -10.61 -13.49
C SER A 374 -2.21 -11.00 -14.98
N PRO A 375 -1.17 -11.75 -15.38
CA PRO A 375 -1.00 -12.14 -16.78
C PRO A 375 -2.20 -12.97 -17.25
N ALA A 376 -2.51 -12.93 -18.55
CA ALA A 376 -3.62 -13.69 -19.10
C ALA A 376 -3.47 -15.19 -18.77
N GLY A 377 -4.47 -15.77 -18.11
CA GLY A 377 -4.43 -17.16 -17.64
C GLY A 377 -4.12 -17.33 -16.15
N ASP A 378 -3.70 -16.26 -15.45
CA ASP A 378 -3.58 -16.19 -13.99
C ASP A 378 -4.99 -15.95 -13.41
N PHE A 379 -5.60 -17.04 -12.96
CA PHE A 379 -6.99 -17.08 -12.49
C PHE A 379 -7.11 -17.10 -10.98
N ASP A 380 -6.01 -17.32 -10.25
CA ASP A 380 -5.96 -17.18 -8.79
C ASP A 380 -5.20 -15.95 -8.29
N TYR A 381 -4.70 -15.13 -9.23
CA TYR A 381 -4.04 -13.84 -9.04
C TYR A 381 -2.77 -13.93 -8.19
N ASP A 382 -2.06 -15.05 -8.28
CA ASP A 382 -0.78 -15.25 -7.58
C ASP A 382 0.46 -14.84 -8.41
N GLY A 383 0.24 -14.34 -9.62
CA GLY A 383 1.23 -13.71 -10.48
C GLY A 383 2.01 -14.68 -11.37
N ASP A 384 1.62 -15.96 -11.40
CA ASP A 384 2.05 -16.93 -12.41
C ASP A 384 0.86 -17.62 -13.09
N VAL A 385 1.15 -18.44 -14.10
CA VAL A 385 0.13 -19.24 -14.79
C VAL A 385 0.51 -20.71 -14.68
N ASP A 386 -0.05 -21.39 -13.69
CA ASP A 386 0.30 -22.74 -13.28
C ASP A 386 -0.94 -23.66 -13.09
N GLY A 387 -0.75 -24.80 -12.42
CA GLY A 387 -1.83 -25.77 -12.21
C GLY A 387 -2.95 -25.25 -11.30
N ARG A 388 -2.69 -24.26 -10.45
CA ARG A 388 -3.64 -23.67 -9.49
C ARG A 388 -4.62 -22.76 -10.19
N ASP A 389 -4.19 -22.02 -11.21
CA ASP A 389 -5.08 -21.25 -12.09
C ASP A 389 -6.08 -22.15 -12.79
N PHE A 390 -5.60 -23.26 -13.33
CA PHE A 390 -6.47 -24.23 -13.95
C PHE A 390 -7.52 -24.76 -12.97
N LEU A 391 -7.14 -24.98 -11.71
CA LEU A 391 -8.07 -25.39 -10.66
C LEU A 391 -9.04 -24.25 -10.28
N ALA A 392 -8.61 -23.00 -10.24
CA ALA A 392 -9.46 -21.84 -10.02
C ALA A 392 -10.50 -21.70 -11.14
N TRP A 393 -10.07 -21.81 -12.39
CA TRP A 393 -10.95 -21.84 -13.56
C TRP A 393 -11.91 -23.03 -13.58
N GLN A 394 -11.44 -24.23 -13.23
CA GLN A 394 -12.33 -25.39 -13.12
C GLN A 394 -13.45 -25.20 -12.08
N ARG A 395 -13.17 -24.47 -11.00
CA ARG A 395 -14.17 -24.13 -9.97
C ARG A 395 -15.11 -23.02 -10.42
N ASN A 396 -14.61 -22.08 -11.22
CA ASN A 396 -15.40 -20.97 -11.75
C ASN A 396 -14.95 -20.62 -13.18
N PRO A 397 -15.55 -21.21 -14.23
CA PRO A 397 -15.15 -20.93 -15.62
C PRO A 397 -15.37 -19.48 -16.07
N ASN A 398 -16.05 -18.65 -15.27
CA ASN A 398 -16.25 -17.23 -15.56
C ASN A 398 -15.04 -16.36 -15.20
N VAL A 399 -14.00 -16.90 -14.56
CA VAL A 399 -12.77 -16.15 -14.22
C VAL A 399 -11.94 -15.79 -15.45
N GLY A 400 -12.12 -16.50 -16.58
CA GLY A 400 -11.42 -16.18 -17.82
C GLY A 400 -11.53 -17.27 -18.88
N ASN A 401 -10.86 -17.08 -20.01
CA ASN A 401 -10.87 -18.03 -21.11
C ASN A 401 -9.78 -19.08 -20.90
N LEU A 402 -10.13 -20.37 -20.95
CA LEU A 402 -9.15 -21.46 -20.85
C LEU A 402 -8.00 -21.34 -21.87
N GLY A 403 -8.26 -20.72 -23.03
CA GLY A 403 -7.22 -20.43 -24.03
C GLY A 403 -6.08 -19.58 -23.47
N ASP A 404 -6.38 -18.62 -22.60
CA ASP A 404 -5.40 -17.73 -21.98
C ASP A 404 -4.45 -18.54 -21.07
N TRP A 405 -4.99 -19.46 -20.27
CA TRP A 405 -4.17 -20.40 -19.49
C TRP A 405 -3.33 -21.31 -20.38
N GLN A 406 -3.88 -21.83 -21.48
CA GLN A 406 -3.14 -22.71 -22.39
C GLN A 406 -1.97 -22.01 -23.09
N GLU A 407 -2.14 -20.74 -23.43
CA GLU A 407 -1.12 -19.92 -24.09
C GLU A 407 -0.02 -19.48 -23.11
N ASN A 408 -0.34 -19.36 -21.82
CA ASN A 408 0.57 -18.81 -20.81
C ASN A 408 1.05 -19.84 -19.77
N TYR A 409 0.59 -21.09 -19.79
CA TYR A 409 1.01 -22.09 -18.80
C TYR A 409 2.54 -22.27 -18.76
N GLY A 410 3.13 -22.06 -17.58
CA GLY A 410 4.56 -22.11 -17.36
C GLY A 410 5.33 -20.84 -17.74
N SER A 411 4.64 -19.74 -18.10
CA SER A 411 5.24 -18.41 -18.13
C SER A 411 5.30 -17.86 -16.70
N ALA A 412 6.49 -17.93 -16.09
CA ALA A 412 6.81 -16.99 -15.04
C ALA A 412 7.18 -15.67 -15.74
N SER A 413 6.72 -14.53 -15.19
CA SER A 413 7.32 -13.25 -15.54
C SER A 413 8.82 -13.33 -15.22
N LEU A 414 9.63 -13.49 -16.27
CA LEU A 414 11.09 -13.58 -16.18
C LEU A 414 11.68 -12.18 -16.37
N GLY A 415 11.38 -11.28 -15.43
CA GLY A 415 12.10 -10.03 -15.30
C GLY A 415 13.52 -10.29 -14.78
N ALA A 416 14.54 -9.98 -15.58
CA ALA A 416 15.91 -9.99 -15.08
C ALA A 416 16.10 -8.88 -14.04
N ALA A 417 16.04 -9.23 -12.75
CA ALA A 417 16.35 -8.28 -11.68
C ALA A 417 17.83 -7.86 -11.74
N THR A 418 18.13 -6.71 -12.34
CA THR A 418 19.43 -6.04 -12.18
C THR A 418 19.42 -5.14 -10.96
N ASN A 419 19.07 -5.67 -9.79
CA ASN A 419 19.34 -4.99 -8.53
C ASN A 419 20.71 -5.46 -8.01
N PRO A 420 21.70 -4.56 -7.82
CA PRO A 420 22.91 -4.91 -7.11
C PRO A 420 22.57 -5.18 -5.64
N PHE A 421 22.37 -6.45 -5.31
CA PHE A 421 22.30 -6.92 -3.94
C PHE A 421 23.65 -6.64 -3.25
N PRO A 422 23.70 -6.00 -2.07
CA PRO A 422 24.92 -5.99 -1.28
C PRO A 422 25.21 -7.42 -0.81
N GLU A 423 26.34 -7.98 -1.26
CA GLU A 423 26.72 -9.35 -0.90
C GLU A 423 26.71 -9.56 0.64
N PRO A 424 26.22 -10.71 1.14
CA PRO A 424 26.42 -11.08 2.52
C PRO A 424 27.92 -11.27 2.76
N GLN A 425 28.45 -10.49 3.70
CA GLN A 425 29.86 -10.42 4.04
C GLN A 425 30.51 -11.81 4.15
N THR A 426 31.36 -12.14 3.19
CA THR A 426 32.27 -13.30 3.18
C THR A 426 33.11 -13.38 4.46
N ALA A 427 33.21 -12.26 5.21
CA ALA A 427 33.83 -12.18 6.51
C ALA A 427 33.15 -13.03 7.60
N LEU A 428 31.81 -13.19 7.58
CA LEU A 428 31.11 -13.92 8.66
C LEU A 428 31.36 -15.44 8.59
N LEU A 429 31.48 -15.99 7.37
CA LEU A 429 31.82 -17.40 7.14
C LEU A 429 33.30 -17.70 7.46
N LEU A 430 34.20 -16.74 7.22
CA LEU A 430 35.61 -16.87 7.60
C LEU A 430 35.82 -16.82 9.12
N VAL A 431 35.01 -16.02 9.85
CA VAL A 431 35.07 -15.94 11.31
C VAL A 431 34.54 -17.23 11.96
N LEU A 432 33.46 -17.82 11.43
CA LEU A 432 32.93 -19.09 11.93
C LEU A 432 33.84 -20.30 11.58
N GLY A 433 34.49 -20.30 10.41
CA GLY A 433 35.48 -21.32 10.03
C GLY A 433 36.77 -21.27 10.87
N GLY A 434 37.20 -20.08 11.27
CA GLY A 434 38.40 -19.88 12.09
C GLY A 434 38.27 -20.40 13.53
N MET A 435 37.10 -20.26 14.15
CA MET A 435 36.89 -20.68 15.56
C MET A 435 36.89 -22.21 15.72
N VAL A 436 36.44 -22.95 14.70
CA VAL A 436 36.43 -24.42 14.71
C VAL A 436 37.84 -25.01 14.61
N LEU A 437 38.78 -24.31 13.96
CA LEU A 437 40.17 -24.76 13.82
C LEU A 437 41.05 -24.47 15.06
N SER A 438 40.65 -23.53 15.93
CA SER A 438 41.39 -23.23 17.18
C SER A 438 41.09 -24.18 18.35
N ALA A 439 39.97 -24.92 18.31
CA ALA A 439 39.58 -25.83 19.40
C ALA A 439 40.27 -27.21 19.39
N GLY A 440 41.09 -27.50 18.37
CA GLY A 440 41.72 -28.81 18.16
C GLY A 440 43.14 -29.00 18.73
N LYS A 441 43.76 -27.98 19.36
CA LYS A 441 45.14 -28.11 19.87
C LYS A 441 45.17 -28.75 21.27
N ARG A 442 45.56 -30.03 21.32
CA ARG A 442 45.92 -30.75 22.56
C ARG A 442 47.07 -30.05 23.30
N PRO A 443 47.05 -29.97 24.64
CA PRO A 443 48.18 -29.43 25.40
C PRO A 443 49.36 -30.41 25.41
N THR A 444 50.54 -29.91 25.08
CA THR A 444 51.82 -30.61 25.18
C THR A 444 52.24 -30.76 26.64
N ARG A 445 52.64 -31.98 27.00
CA ARG A 445 53.10 -32.39 28.34
C ARG A 445 54.53 -31.87 28.53
N THR A 446 54.74 -30.94 29.46
CA THR A 446 56.07 -30.54 29.93
C THR A 446 56.56 -31.50 31.01
N THR A 447 57.60 -32.27 30.69
CA THR A 447 58.45 -32.95 31.68
C THR A 447 59.64 -32.05 32.00
N ALA A 448 59.74 -31.58 33.24
CA ALA A 448 60.98 -31.07 33.81
C ALA A 448 61.12 -31.64 35.21
N GLY A 449 62.10 -32.54 35.37
CA GLY A 449 62.49 -33.09 36.65
C GLY A 449 63.39 -32.12 37.40
N VAL A 450 63.23 -32.09 38.73
CA VAL A 450 64.23 -31.56 39.66
C VAL A 450 64.38 -32.59 40.80
N ILE A 451 65.61 -33.08 40.95
CA ILE A 451 66.12 -33.95 42.02
C ILE A 451 66.46 -33.07 43.24
N PRO A 452 66.37 -33.58 44.49
CA PRO A 452 66.40 -32.75 45.69
C PRO A 452 67.82 -32.54 46.25
N SER A 453 68.00 -31.49 47.06
CA SER A 453 69.11 -31.38 48.00
C SER A 453 68.65 -30.83 49.35
N ARG A 454 68.75 -31.72 50.35
CA ARG A 454 68.77 -31.56 51.81
C ARG A 454 67.50 -31.19 52.55
#